data_AF-A0AAW9M1D6-F1
#
_entry.id   AF-A0AAW9M1D6-F1
#
_cell.length_a   1.000
_cell.length_b   1.000
_cell.length_c   1.000
_cell.angle_alpha   90.00
_cell.angle_beta   90.00
_cell.angle_gamma   90.00
#
_symmetry.space_group_name_H-M   'P 1'
#
loop_
_entity.id
_entity.type
_entity.pdbx_description
1 polymer ?
#
loop_
_entity_poly.entity_id
_entity_poly.type
_entity_poly.pdbx_seq_one_letter_code
_entity_poly.pdbx_strand_id
1 'polypeptide(L)'
;MSKRMDITDGMFATTKNYGLVYTEELGWIDLGHAQGNDARVLKRKLEQEHFAKYYEKFNDWYFPVNYYQEMEVRRRLFGVDLNFHTGVHTQVMVRSCLSPALKAKVALTIMYGTAKRFEAWQDSILFNWYTDSGFSVEDLLSDLVGFYRVFGTGPDPLWLANPVSYETAIQIWDAHDPIGTFKNKEFSPKLFSTISPFKYGEPIKKLLPEWLSYIKPLDGSFPSVLYNQFHNSPVNGFFKNKDRINHELYGSVSVSDTTNYADSPFERPLFFFCTLTHHRGNGEHEKMDFTIIVIASVPFYRLLWLFCSDVRGSSLQT
;
A
#
# COMPACT_ATOMS: atom_id res chain seq x y z
N MET A 1 -12.27 -3.47 2.93
CA MET A 1 -13.28 -2.52 3.44
C MET A 1 -13.97 -3.13 4.63
N SER A 2 -13.74 -2.50 5.77
CA SER A 2 -14.37 -2.86 7.04
C SER A 2 -15.88 -2.60 7.00
N LYS A 3 -16.63 -3.41 7.73
CA LYS A 3 -18.09 -3.38 7.82
C LYS A 3 -18.51 -3.06 9.25
N ARG A 4 -19.75 -2.62 9.40
CA ARG A 4 -20.37 -2.37 10.71
C ARG A 4 -20.23 -3.56 11.68
N MET A 5 -20.32 -4.78 11.17
CA MET A 5 -20.21 -5.99 11.98
C MET A 5 -18.80 -6.28 12.51
N ASP A 6 -17.79 -5.61 11.94
CA ASP A 6 -16.40 -5.74 12.38
C ASP A 6 -16.12 -4.87 13.60
N ILE A 7 -17.03 -3.93 13.94
CA ILE A 7 -16.86 -3.03 15.09
C ILE A 7 -16.76 -3.84 16.38
N THR A 8 -15.76 -3.51 17.19
CA THR A 8 -15.53 -4.07 18.53
C THR A 8 -15.34 -2.97 19.56
N ASP A 9 -15.53 -3.32 20.83
CA ASP A 9 -15.25 -2.42 21.94
C ASP A 9 -13.77 -2.01 21.98
N GLY A 10 -13.51 -0.72 22.16
CA GLY A 10 -12.17 -0.14 22.23
C GLY A 10 -11.34 -0.64 23.41
N MET A 11 -11.96 -1.15 24.48
CA MET A 11 -11.25 -1.83 25.57
C MET A 11 -10.40 -3.01 25.07
N PHE A 12 -10.77 -3.61 23.93
CA PHE A 12 -10.02 -4.71 23.31
C PHE A 12 -9.05 -4.27 22.21
N ALA A 13 -8.88 -2.96 21.96
CA ALA A 13 -8.08 -2.46 20.85
C ALA A 13 -6.64 -3.01 20.87
N THR A 14 -6.00 -3.08 22.04
CA THR A 14 -4.60 -3.54 22.16
C THR A 14 -4.44 -5.07 22.16
N THR A 15 -5.53 -5.82 22.36
CA THR A 15 -5.48 -7.28 22.60
C THR A 15 -6.10 -8.11 21.48
N LYS A 16 -7.06 -7.56 20.73
CA LYS A 16 -7.64 -8.23 19.57
C LYS A 16 -6.74 -8.13 18.34
N ASN A 17 -6.79 -9.18 17.53
CA ASN A 17 -6.00 -9.29 16.29
C ASN A 17 -6.76 -8.85 15.03
N TYR A 18 -8.07 -8.61 15.16
CA TYR A 18 -8.97 -8.23 14.08
C TYR A 18 -10.16 -7.44 14.63
N GLY A 19 -10.86 -6.75 13.73
CA GLY A 19 -12.01 -5.91 14.04
C GLY A 19 -11.71 -4.44 13.77
N LEU A 20 -12.73 -3.61 13.96
CA LEU A 20 -12.69 -2.19 13.72
C LEU A 20 -12.97 -1.47 15.04
N VAL A 21 -12.15 -0.49 15.39
CA VAL A 21 -12.36 0.35 16.58
C VAL A 21 -12.37 1.81 16.16
N TYR A 22 -13.08 2.63 16.94
CA TYR A 22 -12.98 4.07 16.84
C TYR A 22 -12.13 4.60 18.00
N THR A 23 -11.33 5.62 17.72
CA THR A 23 -10.41 6.25 18.67
C THR A 23 -10.58 7.76 18.62
N GLU A 24 -10.44 8.44 19.75
CA GLU A 24 -10.63 9.89 19.83
C GLU A 24 -9.54 10.68 19.08
N GLU A 25 -8.32 10.15 19.01
CA GLU A 25 -7.17 10.84 18.40
C GLU A 25 -6.93 10.47 16.93
N LEU A 26 -7.24 9.23 16.52
CA LEU A 26 -6.94 8.73 15.17
C LEU A 26 -8.17 8.47 14.30
N GLY A 27 -9.37 8.36 14.90
CA GLY A 27 -10.60 7.97 14.20
C GLY A 27 -10.73 6.45 14.09
N TRP A 28 -11.26 5.98 12.96
CA TRP A 28 -11.42 4.55 12.67
C TRP A 28 -10.07 3.87 12.45
N ILE A 29 -9.87 2.72 13.10
CA ILE A 29 -8.67 1.87 12.99
C ILE A 29 -9.08 0.41 12.78
N ASP A 30 -8.54 -0.20 11.73
CA ASP A 30 -8.60 -1.64 11.48
C ASP A 30 -7.51 -2.34 12.32
N LEU A 31 -7.94 -3.20 13.25
CA LEU A 31 -7.07 -3.90 14.17
C LEU A 31 -6.20 -4.97 13.51
N GLY A 32 -6.62 -5.50 12.36
CA GLY A 32 -5.84 -6.44 11.55
C GLY A 32 -4.62 -5.76 10.93
N HIS A 33 -4.82 -4.61 10.29
CA HIS A 33 -3.73 -3.75 9.79
C HIS A 33 -2.85 -3.23 10.93
N ALA A 34 -3.47 -2.75 12.01
CA ALA A 34 -2.78 -2.24 13.19
C ALA A 34 -1.96 -3.30 13.97
N GLN A 35 -2.01 -4.59 13.60
CA GLN A 35 -1.05 -5.56 14.13
C GLN A 35 0.38 -5.28 13.65
N GLY A 36 0.57 -4.73 12.45
CA GLY A 36 1.90 -4.49 11.90
C GLY A 36 2.63 -5.76 11.44
N ASN A 37 1.90 -6.78 10.97
CA ASN A 37 2.51 -8.02 10.50
C ASN A 37 3.45 -7.79 9.31
N ASP A 38 3.04 -6.97 8.34
CA ASP A 38 3.87 -6.59 7.20
C ASP A 38 5.11 -5.81 7.63
N ALA A 39 4.94 -4.90 8.59
CA ALA A 39 6.05 -4.15 9.20
C ALA A 39 7.04 -5.11 9.90
N ARG A 40 6.56 -6.16 10.60
CA ARG A 40 7.43 -7.19 11.22
C ARG A 40 8.23 -7.98 10.19
N VAL A 41 7.61 -8.35 9.07
CA VAL A 41 8.30 -9.04 7.98
C VAL A 41 9.38 -8.13 7.38
N LEU A 42 9.05 -6.86 7.13
CA LEU A 42 10.02 -5.88 6.61
C LEU A 42 11.16 -5.63 7.59
N LYS A 43 10.86 -5.46 8.89
CA LYS A 43 11.86 -5.29 9.94
C LYS A 43 12.86 -6.44 9.95
N ARG A 44 12.36 -7.68 9.89
CA ARG A 44 13.19 -8.88 9.84
C ARG A 44 14.13 -8.88 8.63
N LYS A 45 13.64 -8.53 7.43
CA LYS A 45 14.47 -8.41 6.22
C LYS A 45 15.58 -7.38 6.40
N LEU A 46 15.26 -6.23 6.98
CA LEU A 46 16.22 -5.15 7.25
C LEU A 46 17.23 -5.51 8.34
N GLU A 47 16.86 -6.33 9.32
CA GLU A 47 17.75 -6.78 10.40
C GLU A 47 18.67 -7.92 9.96
N GLN A 48 18.16 -8.86 9.16
CA GLN A 48 18.91 -10.02 8.69
C GLN A 48 19.93 -9.68 7.61
N GLU A 49 19.68 -8.64 6.80
CA GLU A 49 20.56 -8.19 5.71
C GLU A 49 20.99 -9.34 4.77
N HIS A 50 20.08 -10.29 4.52
CA HIS A 50 20.36 -11.46 3.70
C HIS A 50 20.82 -11.08 2.29
N PHE A 51 21.83 -11.80 1.78
CA PHE A 51 22.44 -11.58 0.46
C PHE A 51 23.14 -10.22 0.30
N ALA A 52 23.62 -9.64 1.39
CA ALA A 52 24.52 -8.49 1.33
C ALA A 52 25.74 -8.77 0.45
N LYS A 53 25.97 -7.87 -0.51
CA LYS A 53 27.09 -7.93 -1.44
C LYS A 53 27.77 -6.57 -1.53
N TYR A 54 29.09 -6.55 -1.63
CA TYR A 54 29.85 -5.35 -1.89
C TYR A 54 29.74 -4.94 -3.36
N TYR A 55 29.51 -3.65 -3.61
CA TYR A 55 29.43 -3.07 -4.95
C TYR A 55 30.49 -1.98 -5.12
N GLU A 56 31.53 -2.28 -5.90
CA GLU A 56 32.67 -1.37 -6.15
C GLU A 56 32.23 0.03 -6.62
N LYS A 57 31.25 0.10 -7.51
CA LYS A 57 30.68 1.36 -8.03
C LYS A 57 30.16 2.29 -6.91
N PHE A 58 29.73 1.73 -5.79
CA PHE A 58 29.16 2.45 -4.65
C PHE A 58 30.08 2.44 -3.43
N ASN A 59 31.20 1.72 -3.50
CA ASN A 59 32.16 1.50 -2.42
C ASN A 59 31.50 1.07 -1.09
N ASP A 60 30.45 0.24 -1.15
CA ASP A 60 29.70 -0.17 0.04
C ASP A 60 28.95 -1.49 -0.17
N TRP A 61 28.44 -2.05 0.92
CA TRP A 61 27.64 -3.28 0.95
C TRP A 61 26.15 -2.96 0.84
N TYR A 62 25.44 -3.68 -0.01
CA TYR A 62 24.00 -3.55 -0.18
C TYR A 62 23.34 -4.93 -0.24
N PHE A 63 22.10 -5.01 0.23
CA PHE A 63 21.28 -6.21 0.19
C PHE A 63 19.89 -5.91 -0.41
N PRO A 64 19.27 -6.87 -1.10
CA PRO A 64 17.96 -6.69 -1.70
C PRO A 64 16.84 -6.73 -0.65
N VAL A 65 15.88 -5.83 -0.79
CA VAL A 65 14.65 -5.80 0.00
C VAL A 65 13.45 -5.72 -0.93
N ASN A 66 12.60 -6.73 -0.82
CA ASN A 66 11.34 -6.83 -1.53
C ASN A 66 10.19 -6.57 -0.57
N TYR A 67 9.29 -5.67 -0.94
CA TYR A 67 8.06 -5.38 -0.21
C TYR A 67 6.87 -5.42 -1.15
N TYR A 68 5.78 -6.05 -0.71
CA TYR A 68 4.60 -6.30 -1.51
C TYR A 68 3.39 -5.73 -0.80
N GLN A 69 2.48 -5.14 -1.56
CA GLN A 69 1.14 -4.80 -1.11
C GLN A 69 0.14 -5.32 -2.15
N GLU A 70 -0.75 -6.19 -1.71
CA GLU A 70 -1.58 -7.03 -2.60
C GLU A 70 -3.05 -6.98 -2.20
N MET A 71 -3.91 -7.28 -3.17
CA MET A 71 -5.34 -7.51 -2.97
C MET A 71 -5.80 -8.70 -3.82
N GLU A 72 -6.65 -9.53 -3.22
CA GLU A 72 -7.39 -10.58 -3.89
C GLU A 72 -8.89 -10.27 -3.85
N VAL A 73 -9.56 -10.29 -5.00
CA VAL A 73 -11.01 -10.11 -5.12
C VAL A 73 -11.61 -11.23 -5.94
N ARG A 74 -12.57 -11.94 -5.35
CA ARG A 74 -13.37 -12.96 -6.03
C ARG A 74 -14.69 -12.35 -6.47
N ARG A 75 -15.04 -12.48 -7.75
CA ARG A 75 -16.38 -12.19 -8.26
C ARG A 75 -16.85 -13.23 -9.24
N ARG A 76 -18.16 -13.49 -9.19
CA ARG A 76 -18.85 -14.27 -10.20
C ARG A 76 -19.27 -13.37 -11.36
N LEU A 77 -18.78 -13.65 -12.56
CA LEU A 77 -19.16 -12.95 -13.79
C LEU A 77 -19.63 -13.97 -14.83
N PHE A 78 -20.83 -13.77 -15.39
CA PHE A 78 -21.44 -14.70 -16.37
C PHE A 78 -21.48 -16.17 -15.91
N GLY A 79 -21.66 -16.42 -14.60
CA GLY A 79 -21.68 -17.77 -14.03
C GLY A 79 -20.30 -18.40 -13.78
N VAL A 80 -19.21 -17.67 -14.06
CA VAL A 80 -17.83 -18.09 -13.82
C VAL A 80 -17.27 -17.35 -12.61
N ASP A 81 -16.67 -18.09 -11.68
CA ASP A 81 -15.98 -17.53 -10.52
C ASP A 81 -14.56 -17.12 -10.94
N LEU A 82 -14.36 -15.81 -11.03
CA LEU A 82 -13.09 -15.19 -11.37
C LEU A 82 -12.41 -14.68 -10.10
N ASN A 83 -11.15 -15.04 -9.96
CA ASN A 83 -10.29 -14.54 -8.91
C ASN A 83 -9.28 -13.56 -9.50
N PHE A 84 -9.31 -12.32 -9.00
CA PHE A 84 -8.41 -11.27 -9.42
C PHE A 84 -7.43 -11.01 -8.31
N HIS A 85 -6.15 -11.11 -8.64
CA HIS A 85 -5.07 -10.83 -7.71
C HIS A 85 -4.19 -9.74 -8.31
N THR A 86 -3.95 -8.68 -7.56
CA THR A 86 -3.13 -7.56 -8.03
C THR A 86 -2.32 -6.97 -6.89
N GLY A 87 -1.20 -6.35 -7.20
CA GLY A 87 -0.34 -5.77 -6.20
C GLY A 87 0.68 -4.77 -6.74
N VAL A 88 1.32 -4.11 -5.80
CA VAL A 88 2.53 -3.32 -6.01
C VAL A 88 3.70 -4.07 -5.38
N HIS A 89 4.76 -4.22 -6.16
CA HIS A 89 6.04 -4.75 -5.70
C HIS A 89 7.10 -3.65 -5.70
N THR A 90 7.65 -3.39 -4.53
CA THR A 90 8.78 -2.49 -4.34
C THR A 90 10.06 -3.29 -4.20
N GLN A 91 11.00 -3.07 -5.13
CA GLN A 91 12.31 -3.72 -5.18
C GLN A 91 13.41 -2.69 -4.98
N VAL A 92 14.14 -2.79 -3.87
CA VAL A 92 15.18 -1.82 -3.51
C VAL A 92 16.42 -2.52 -2.97
N MET A 93 17.56 -1.86 -3.15
CA MET A 93 18.83 -2.22 -2.53
C MET A 93 19.08 -1.30 -1.35
N VAL A 94 19.13 -1.88 -0.15
CA VAL A 94 19.37 -1.15 1.10
C VAL A 94 20.84 -1.31 1.47
N ARG A 95 21.50 -0.22 1.89
CA ARG A 95 22.87 -0.31 2.40
C ARG A 95 22.90 -1.16 3.67
N SER A 96 23.93 -1.97 3.84
CA SER A 96 24.16 -2.78 5.05
C SER A 96 24.55 -1.95 6.27
N CYS A 97 24.43 -2.54 7.45
CA CYS A 97 24.90 -1.97 8.73
C CYS A 97 24.27 -0.60 9.10
N LEU A 98 23.03 -0.35 8.68
CA LEU A 98 22.30 0.86 9.08
C LEU A 98 21.91 0.81 10.57
N SER A 99 21.88 1.97 11.22
CA SER A 99 21.36 2.08 12.58
C SER A 99 19.86 1.71 12.64
N PRO A 100 19.33 1.23 13.78
CA PRO A 100 17.91 0.90 13.91
C PRO A 100 16.98 2.07 13.53
N ALA A 101 17.34 3.30 13.92
CA ALA A 101 16.59 4.50 13.57
C ALA A 101 16.55 4.72 12.04
N LEU A 102 17.66 4.50 11.35
CA LEU A 102 17.72 4.65 9.90
C LEU A 102 16.99 3.51 9.17
N LYS A 103 17.05 2.27 9.69
CA LYS A 103 16.23 1.16 9.20
C LYS A 103 14.74 1.46 9.33
N ALA A 104 14.30 2.10 10.42
CA ALA A 104 12.91 2.54 10.58
C ALA A 104 12.50 3.58 9.52
N LYS A 105 13.36 4.59 9.25
CA LYS A 105 13.09 5.56 8.18
C LYS A 105 13.02 4.90 6.79
N VAL A 106 13.93 3.97 6.49
CA VAL A 106 13.91 3.17 5.25
C VAL A 106 12.60 2.37 5.14
N ALA A 107 12.23 1.67 6.21
CA ALA A 107 11.00 0.88 6.25
C ALA A 107 9.77 1.73 5.99
N LEU A 108 9.64 2.87 6.67
CA LEU A 108 8.51 3.79 6.47
C LEU A 108 8.48 4.36 5.05
N THR A 109 9.64 4.64 4.45
CA THR A 109 9.74 5.12 3.07
C THR A 109 9.24 4.07 2.07
N ILE A 110 9.65 2.81 2.25
CA ILE A 110 9.21 1.69 1.41
C ILE A 110 7.70 1.46 1.57
N MET A 111 7.22 1.33 2.81
CA MET A 111 5.80 1.07 3.11
C MET A 111 4.91 2.20 2.58
N TYR A 112 5.22 3.45 2.93
CA TYR A 112 4.42 4.60 2.51
C TYR A 112 4.44 4.80 0.99
N GLY A 113 5.59 4.66 0.34
CA GLY A 113 5.71 4.75 -1.12
C GLY A 113 4.90 3.66 -1.83
N THR A 114 4.97 2.42 -1.34
CA THR A 114 4.21 1.28 -1.85
C THR A 114 2.71 1.51 -1.70
N ALA A 115 2.26 1.94 -0.52
CA ALA A 115 0.86 2.24 -0.22
C ALA A 115 0.29 3.32 -1.13
N LYS A 116 0.99 4.45 -1.30
CA LYS A 116 0.54 5.50 -2.22
C LYS A 116 0.47 5.03 -3.66
N ARG A 117 1.37 4.13 -4.07
CA ARG A 117 1.35 3.56 -5.40
C ARG A 117 0.17 2.61 -5.58
N PHE A 118 -0.10 1.79 -4.58
CA PHE A 118 -1.18 0.81 -4.60
C PHE A 118 -2.53 1.51 -4.66
N GLU A 119 -2.70 2.59 -3.89
CA GLU A 119 -3.85 3.49 -3.98
C GLU A 119 -4.07 4.03 -5.39
N ALA A 120 -3.01 4.63 -5.98
CA ALA A 120 -3.10 5.19 -7.33
C ALA A 120 -3.41 4.12 -8.40
N TRP A 121 -3.03 2.87 -8.15
CA TRP A 121 -3.37 1.75 -9.01
C TRP A 121 -4.84 1.35 -8.88
N GLN A 122 -5.36 1.24 -7.66
CA GLN A 122 -6.76 0.92 -7.45
C GLN A 122 -7.71 2.03 -7.93
N ASP A 123 -7.30 3.29 -7.81
CA ASP A 123 -8.03 4.44 -8.36
C ASP A 123 -8.01 4.51 -9.89
N SER A 124 -7.12 3.76 -10.55
CA SER A 124 -6.96 3.83 -12.00
C SER A 124 -8.19 3.31 -12.74
N ILE A 125 -8.50 3.94 -13.89
CA ILE A 125 -9.71 3.67 -14.69
C ILE A 125 -9.85 2.18 -15.04
N LEU A 126 -8.74 1.46 -15.21
CA LEU A 126 -8.67 0.03 -15.54
C LEU A 126 -9.08 -0.90 -14.39
N PHE A 127 -9.21 -0.38 -13.16
CA PHE A 127 -9.65 -1.13 -11.99
C PHE A 127 -10.89 -0.53 -11.34
N ASN A 128 -11.11 0.79 -11.50
CA ASN A 128 -12.30 1.47 -11.01
C ASN A 128 -13.60 0.95 -11.66
N TRP A 129 -13.56 0.46 -12.92
CA TRP A 129 -14.71 -0.22 -13.55
C TRP A 129 -15.05 -1.60 -12.93
N TYR A 130 -14.10 -2.18 -12.19
CA TYR A 130 -14.16 -3.55 -11.66
C TYR A 130 -14.29 -3.60 -10.12
N THR A 131 -13.71 -2.62 -9.42
CA THR A 131 -13.68 -2.51 -7.95
C THR A 131 -13.96 -1.09 -7.45
N ASP A 132 -14.80 -0.94 -6.42
CA ASP A 132 -15.07 0.32 -5.70
C ASP A 132 -14.02 0.61 -4.60
N SER A 133 -12.75 0.28 -4.84
CA SER A 133 -11.78 0.06 -3.75
C SER A 133 -10.53 0.93 -3.83
N GLY A 134 -10.63 2.23 -3.53
CA GLY A 134 -9.50 2.99 -2.99
C GLY A 134 -9.45 2.92 -1.44
N PHE A 135 -8.38 3.40 -0.81
CA PHE A 135 -8.18 3.38 0.64
C PHE A 135 -9.41 3.89 1.38
N SER A 136 -9.88 3.06 2.29
CA SER A 136 -10.85 3.47 3.29
C SER A 136 -10.15 4.44 4.26
N VAL A 137 -10.95 5.20 5.00
CA VAL A 137 -10.45 6.25 5.89
C VAL A 137 -9.43 5.75 6.93
N GLU A 138 -9.55 4.48 7.30
CA GLU A 138 -8.76 3.78 8.32
C GLU A 138 -7.46 3.16 7.78
N ASP A 139 -7.39 2.75 6.51
CA ASP A 139 -6.38 1.80 6.02
C ASP A 139 -4.94 2.30 6.28
N LEU A 140 -4.61 3.48 5.75
CA LEU A 140 -3.27 4.05 5.83
C LEU A 140 -2.84 4.39 7.27
N LEU A 141 -3.79 4.81 8.12
CA LEU A 141 -3.50 5.09 9.54
C LEU A 141 -3.35 3.80 10.34
N SER A 142 -4.11 2.76 10.01
CA SER A 142 -4.01 1.45 10.65
C SER A 142 -2.66 0.81 10.35
N ASP A 143 -2.20 0.88 9.09
CA ASP A 143 -0.85 0.45 8.72
C ASP A 143 0.23 1.25 9.45
N LEU A 144 0.03 2.56 9.64
CA LEU A 144 0.94 3.40 10.41
C LEU A 144 0.98 3.02 11.90
N VAL A 145 -0.17 2.77 12.51
CA VAL A 145 -0.24 2.26 13.89
C VAL A 145 0.52 0.93 14.00
N GLY A 146 0.28 0.00 13.07
CA GLY A 146 1.01 -1.26 12.99
C GLY A 146 2.52 -1.06 12.84
N PHE A 147 2.95 -0.10 12.01
CA PHE A 147 4.35 0.28 11.87
C PHE A 147 4.96 0.74 13.20
N TYR A 148 4.31 1.65 13.93
CA TYR A 148 4.82 2.17 15.20
C TYR A 148 4.82 1.13 16.32
N ARG A 149 3.92 0.14 16.31
CA ARG A 149 4.00 -1.01 17.23
C ARG A 149 5.25 -1.88 17.00
N VAL A 150 5.86 -1.79 15.82
CA VAL A 150 6.98 -2.66 15.40
C VAL A 150 8.33 -1.93 15.39
N PHE A 151 8.36 -0.71 14.89
CA PHE A 151 9.55 0.13 14.76
C PHE A 151 9.62 1.23 15.81
N GLY A 152 8.50 1.57 16.45
CA GLY A 152 8.46 2.59 17.47
C GLY A 152 9.06 2.13 18.80
N THR A 153 9.45 3.10 19.61
CA THR A 153 10.01 2.92 20.95
C THR A 153 9.07 3.39 22.06
N GLY A 154 7.91 3.93 21.71
CA GLY A 154 6.92 4.46 22.65
C GLY A 154 5.92 3.40 23.13
N PRO A 155 4.95 3.80 23.98
CA PRO A 155 3.79 2.98 24.35
C PRO A 155 2.99 2.51 23.13
N ASP A 156 2.11 1.52 23.31
CA ASP A 156 1.24 1.05 22.22
C ASP A 156 0.40 2.23 21.68
N PRO A 157 0.52 2.58 20.38
CA PRO A 157 -0.22 3.67 19.78
C PRO A 157 -1.74 3.53 19.92
N LEU A 158 -2.28 2.31 19.97
CA LEU A 158 -3.72 2.09 20.17
C LEU A 158 -4.18 2.50 21.56
N TRP A 159 -3.31 2.36 22.57
CA TRP A 159 -3.61 2.85 23.91
C TRP A 159 -3.58 4.37 23.97
N LEU A 160 -2.59 5.00 23.32
CA LEU A 160 -2.46 6.46 23.24
C LEU A 160 -3.57 7.13 22.41
N ALA A 161 -4.23 6.38 21.52
CA ALA A 161 -5.28 6.90 20.66
C ALA A 161 -6.63 7.14 21.37
N ASN A 162 -6.78 6.70 22.64
CA ASN A 162 -8.02 6.71 23.41
C ASN A 162 -9.18 6.02 22.66
N PRO A 163 -9.20 4.66 22.60
CA PRO A 163 -10.30 3.92 22.00
C PRO A 163 -11.62 4.14 22.76
N VAL A 164 -12.71 4.32 22.03
CA VAL A 164 -14.05 4.55 22.62
C VAL A 164 -14.80 3.23 22.87
N SER A 165 -15.91 3.29 23.63
CA SER A 165 -16.78 2.13 23.85
C SER A 165 -17.44 1.65 22.56
N TYR A 166 -17.87 0.38 22.55
CA TYR A 166 -18.59 -0.19 21.41
C TYR A 166 -19.83 0.64 21.03
N GLU A 167 -20.62 1.08 22.01
CA GLU A 167 -21.86 1.84 21.79
C GLU A 167 -21.55 3.18 21.12
N THR A 168 -20.48 3.84 21.55
CA THR A 168 -20.04 5.12 20.98
C THR A 168 -19.59 4.93 19.53
N ALA A 169 -18.77 3.91 19.27
CA ALA A 169 -18.31 3.59 17.92
C ALA A 169 -19.49 3.28 16.98
N ILE A 170 -20.47 2.51 17.45
CA ILE A 170 -21.69 2.19 16.68
C ILE A 170 -22.51 3.45 16.38
N GLN A 171 -22.69 4.34 17.35
CA GLN A 171 -23.41 5.60 17.12
C GLN A 171 -22.73 6.48 16.09
N ILE A 172 -21.39 6.53 16.11
CA ILE A 172 -20.60 7.23 15.08
C ILE A 172 -20.81 6.55 13.72
N TRP A 173 -20.72 5.23 13.65
CA TRP A 173 -20.94 4.51 12.40
C TRP A 173 -22.34 4.80 11.82
N ASP A 174 -23.38 4.70 12.65
CA ASP A 174 -24.78 4.83 12.22
C ASP A 174 -25.16 6.28 11.87
N ALA A 175 -24.38 7.27 12.32
CA ALA A 175 -24.59 8.68 12.00
C ALA A 175 -23.95 9.13 10.67
N HIS A 176 -23.11 8.28 10.07
CA HIS A 176 -22.32 8.63 8.89
C HIS A 176 -22.45 7.56 7.78
N ASP A 177 -21.98 7.91 6.58
CA ASP A 177 -21.90 6.94 5.49
C ASP A 177 -20.88 5.83 5.81
N PRO A 178 -20.97 4.67 5.15
CA PRO A 178 -19.97 3.60 5.32
C PRO A 178 -18.56 4.14 5.14
N ILE A 179 -17.64 3.73 6.01
CA ILE A 179 -16.31 4.35 6.12
C ILE A 179 -15.46 4.29 4.85
N GLY A 180 -15.69 3.31 3.96
CA GLY A 180 -15.02 3.26 2.66
C GLY A 180 -15.44 4.36 1.68
N THR A 181 -16.52 5.09 1.96
CA THR A 181 -16.92 6.30 1.22
C THR A 181 -15.94 7.45 1.48
N PHE A 182 -15.33 7.48 2.67
CA PHE A 182 -14.37 8.50 3.05
C PHE A 182 -12.96 8.01 2.72
N LYS A 183 -12.26 8.71 1.82
CA LYS A 183 -10.90 8.34 1.41
C LYS A 183 -9.84 9.09 2.21
N ASN A 184 -8.76 8.41 2.58
CA ASN A 184 -7.62 9.02 3.27
C ASN A 184 -6.28 8.61 2.67
N LYS A 185 -5.63 9.54 1.96
CA LYS A 185 -4.38 9.30 1.21
C LYS A 185 -3.14 9.88 1.90
N GLU A 186 -3.31 10.36 3.12
CA GLU A 186 -2.27 11.03 3.90
C GLU A 186 -2.23 10.49 5.32
N PHE A 187 -1.08 10.61 5.99
CA PHE A 187 -0.96 10.33 7.42
C PHE A 187 -1.61 11.47 8.22
N SER A 188 -2.92 11.53 8.18
CA SER A 188 -3.72 12.54 8.88
C SER A 188 -5.00 11.89 9.41
N PRO A 189 -5.22 11.91 10.73
CA PRO A 189 -6.47 11.45 11.33
C PRO A 189 -7.69 12.13 10.73
N LYS A 190 -8.76 11.35 10.58
CA LYS A 190 -10.05 11.78 10.09
C LYS A 190 -11.07 11.47 11.18
N LEU A 191 -11.41 12.51 11.96
CA LEU A 191 -12.27 12.39 13.12
C LEU A 191 -13.70 12.72 12.76
N PHE A 192 -14.59 11.81 13.11
CA PHE A 192 -16.03 11.97 13.08
C PHE A 192 -16.50 12.59 14.40
N SER A 193 -17.64 13.29 14.36
CA SER A 193 -18.15 13.98 15.55
C SER A 193 -18.55 12.95 16.61
N THR A 194 -17.96 13.04 17.80
CA THR A 194 -18.30 12.19 18.96
C THR A 194 -19.32 12.84 19.90
N ILE A 195 -19.69 14.11 19.65
CA ILE A 195 -20.57 14.89 20.51
C ILE A 195 -22.01 14.81 20.00
N SER A 196 -22.92 14.44 20.88
CA SER A 196 -24.36 14.47 20.62
C SER A 196 -24.88 15.92 20.54
N PRO A 197 -25.71 16.30 19.55
CA PRO A 197 -26.24 15.43 18.49
C PRO A 197 -25.18 15.11 17.44
N PHE A 198 -25.04 13.82 17.10
CA PHE A 198 -24.14 13.36 16.05
C PHE A 198 -24.54 14.01 14.72
N LYS A 199 -23.67 14.87 14.20
CA LYS A 199 -23.95 15.62 12.97
C LYS A 199 -23.43 14.83 11.78
N TYR A 200 -24.34 14.55 10.85
CA TYR A 200 -23.97 14.13 9.50
C TYR A 200 -23.02 15.18 8.88
N GLY A 201 -21.94 14.72 8.26
CA GLY A 201 -20.93 15.58 7.67
C GLY A 201 -19.63 14.85 7.39
N GLU A 202 -18.71 15.54 6.70
CA GLU A 202 -17.37 15.03 6.42
C GLU A 202 -16.51 14.98 7.69
N PRO A 203 -15.65 13.95 7.84
CA PRO A 203 -14.74 13.87 8.96
C PRO A 203 -13.71 15.01 8.95
N ILE A 204 -13.44 15.54 10.14
CA ILE A 204 -12.48 16.61 10.34
C ILE A 204 -11.06 16.05 10.24
N LYS A 205 -10.26 16.61 9.35
CA LYS A 205 -8.83 16.30 9.26
C LYS A 205 -8.10 16.90 10.46
N LYS A 206 -7.29 16.09 11.15
CA LYS A 206 -6.39 16.54 12.23
C LYS A 206 -4.93 16.31 11.85
N LEU A 207 -4.05 16.98 12.59
CA LEU A 207 -2.61 16.71 12.55
C LEU A 207 -2.32 15.40 13.26
N LEU A 208 -1.29 14.71 12.80
CA LEU A 208 -0.83 13.48 13.41
C LEU A 208 -0.21 13.78 14.79
N PRO A 209 -0.55 13.04 15.85
CA PRO A 209 0.04 13.25 17.16
C PRO A 209 1.56 13.07 17.16
N GLU A 210 2.27 13.74 18.08
CA GLU A 210 3.74 13.66 18.19
C GLU A 210 4.24 12.23 18.41
N TRP A 211 3.50 11.46 19.22
CA TRP A 211 3.80 10.05 19.50
C TRP A 211 3.63 9.12 18.29
N LEU A 212 3.01 9.57 17.19
CA LEU A 212 2.86 8.84 15.93
C LEU A 212 3.58 9.52 14.75
N SER A 213 4.41 10.54 15.00
CA SER A 213 5.05 11.33 13.93
C SER A 213 6.56 11.52 14.05
N TYR A 214 7.22 10.93 15.07
CA TYR A 214 8.66 11.08 15.29
C TYR A 214 9.53 10.29 14.32
N ILE A 215 9.03 9.19 13.74
CA ILE A 215 9.68 8.49 12.62
C ILE A 215 9.12 9.09 11.34
N LYS A 216 9.99 9.72 10.55
CA LYS A 216 9.63 10.30 9.25
C LYS A 216 10.21 9.44 8.13
N PRO A 217 9.55 9.38 6.96
CA PRO A 217 10.19 8.88 5.75
C PRO A 217 11.54 9.56 5.56
N LEU A 218 12.44 8.94 4.81
CA LEU A 218 13.69 9.57 4.48
C LEU A 218 13.42 10.92 3.79
N ASP A 219 14.22 11.92 4.14
CA ASP A 219 14.17 13.30 3.66
C ASP A 219 15.42 13.64 2.84
N GLY A 220 15.23 14.32 1.70
CA GLY A 220 16.34 14.71 0.81
C GLY A 220 16.90 13.57 -0.06
N SER A 221 18.15 13.71 -0.49
CA SER A 221 18.76 12.73 -1.39
C SER A 221 19.16 11.46 -0.64
N PHE A 222 18.55 10.31 -0.98
CA PHE A 222 18.93 8.99 -0.45
C PHE A 222 20.12 8.25 -1.10
N PRO A 223 20.91 8.80 -2.06
CA PRO A 223 22.08 8.10 -2.56
C PRO A 223 22.99 7.77 -1.38
N SER A 224 23.32 6.48 -1.24
CA SER A 224 24.07 5.82 -0.16
C SER A 224 23.25 5.07 0.89
N VAL A 225 21.94 5.30 1.01
CA VAL A 225 21.11 4.53 1.97
C VAL A 225 20.22 3.54 1.24
N LEU A 226 19.62 3.97 0.14
CA LEU A 226 18.62 3.23 -0.61
C LEU A 226 18.81 3.47 -2.11
N TYR A 227 18.78 2.41 -2.91
CA TYR A 227 18.76 2.48 -4.36
C TYR A 227 17.65 1.62 -4.94
N ASN A 228 17.22 1.95 -6.16
CA ASN A 228 16.38 1.04 -6.94
C ASN A 228 17.19 -0.20 -7.34
N GLN A 229 16.51 -1.34 -7.39
CA GLN A 229 17.10 -2.60 -7.84
C GLN A 229 16.83 -2.80 -9.34
N PHE A 230 17.84 -3.25 -10.07
CA PHE A 230 17.70 -3.76 -11.44
C PHE A 230 18.69 -4.91 -11.64
N HIS A 231 18.23 -6.06 -12.15
CA HIS A 231 19.03 -7.29 -12.26
C HIS A 231 19.84 -7.57 -10.98
N ASN A 232 19.18 -7.49 -9.81
CA ASN A 232 19.79 -7.73 -8.49
C ASN A 232 20.99 -6.83 -8.17
N SER A 233 21.05 -5.62 -8.74
CA SER A 233 22.11 -4.64 -8.49
C SER A 233 21.53 -3.25 -8.18
N PRO A 234 22.20 -2.44 -7.34
CA PRO A 234 21.79 -1.07 -7.07
C PRO A 234 21.99 -0.19 -8.30
N VAL A 235 20.97 0.59 -8.65
CA VAL A 235 21.00 1.53 -9.77
C VAL A 235 20.84 2.95 -9.27
N ASN A 236 21.83 3.78 -9.60
CA ASN A 236 21.73 5.23 -9.48
C ASN A 236 21.12 5.81 -10.75
N GLY A 237 20.25 6.82 -10.62
CA GLY A 237 19.64 7.49 -11.76
C GLY A 237 18.61 6.66 -12.52
N PHE A 238 17.98 5.68 -11.86
CA PHE A 238 16.85 4.92 -12.44
C PHE A 238 15.74 5.85 -12.93
N PHE A 239 15.51 6.96 -12.20
CA PHE A 239 14.66 8.07 -12.61
C PHE A 239 15.46 9.38 -12.62
N LYS A 240 14.95 10.39 -13.32
CA LYS A 240 15.49 11.77 -13.26
C LYS A 240 15.49 12.33 -11.83
N ASN A 241 14.44 12.02 -11.07
CA ASN A 241 14.39 12.27 -9.63
C ASN A 241 15.09 11.11 -8.91
N LYS A 242 16.21 11.39 -8.23
CA LYS A 242 17.03 10.38 -7.54
C LYS A 242 16.35 9.78 -6.31
N ASP A 243 15.33 10.45 -5.79
CA ASP A 243 14.66 10.07 -4.54
C ASP A 243 13.42 9.21 -4.81
N ARG A 244 13.13 8.95 -6.09
CA ARG A 244 12.00 8.14 -6.52
C ARG A 244 12.33 6.66 -6.46
N ILE A 245 11.46 5.91 -5.78
CA ILE A 245 11.51 4.44 -5.73
C ILE A 245 10.69 3.86 -6.89
N ASN A 246 11.19 2.78 -7.47
CA ASN A 246 10.48 2.00 -8.48
C ASN A 246 9.47 1.09 -7.77
N HIS A 247 8.24 1.13 -8.28
CA HIS A 247 7.14 0.35 -7.77
C HIS A 247 6.51 -0.38 -8.96
N GLU A 248 6.76 -1.67 -9.06
CA GLU A 248 6.28 -2.53 -10.13
C GLU A 248 4.82 -2.89 -9.87
N LEU A 249 3.99 -2.82 -10.91
CA LEU A 249 2.58 -3.16 -10.84
C LEU A 249 2.36 -4.50 -11.51
N TYR A 250 1.59 -5.35 -10.84
CA TYR A 250 1.23 -6.65 -11.38
C TYR A 250 -0.22 -7.01 -11.12
N GLY A 251 -0.77 -7.82 -12.02
CA GLY A 251 -2.12 -8.36 -11.91
C GLY A 251 -2.23 -9.70 -12.60
N SER A 252 -3.03 -10.60 -12.02
CA SER A 252 -3.40 -11.89 -12.58
C SER A 252 -4.88 -12.15 -12.40
N VAL A 253 -5.48 -12.80 -13.39
CA VAL A 253 -6.87 -13.27 -13.34
C VAL A 253 -6.85 -14.78 -13.46
N SER A 254 -7.51 -15.48 -12.53
CA SER A 254 -7.65 -16.93 -12.57
C SER A 254 -9.12 -17.35 -12.49
N VAL A 255 -9.39 -18.53 -13.06
CA VAL A 255 -10.69 -19.20 -13.02
C VAL A 255 -10.50 -20.45 -12.17
N SER A 256 -11.23 -20.59 -11.06
CA SER A 256 -11.30 -21.75 -10.13
C SER A 256 -10.36 -21.84 -8.90
N ASP A 257 -10.84 -22.60 -7.90
CA ASP A 257 -10.37 -22.79 -6.52
C ASP A 257 -9.00 -23.50 -6.35
N THR A 258 -8.23 -23.72 -7.40
CA THR A 258 -6.90 -24.33 -7.26
C THR A 258 -5.89 -23.31 -6.73
N THR A 259 -5.76 -23.27 -5.41
CA THR A 259 -4.63 -22.67 -4.69
C THR A 259 -3.39 -23.53 -4.90
N ASN A 260 -2.74 -23.41 -6.05
CA ASN A 260 -1.38 -23.89 -6.27
C ASN A 260 -0.76 -23.02 -7.34
N TYR A 261 -0.18 -21.88 -6.97
CA TYR A 261 0.67 -21.13 -7.89
C TYR A 261 1.91 -20.61 -7.18
N ALA A 262 3.02 -20.78 -7.90
CA ALA A 262 4.38 -20.57 -7.45
C ALA A 262 4.67 -19.12 -7.05
N ASP A 263 5.75 -18.96 -6.26
CA ASP A 263 6.29 -17.69 -5.77
C ASP A 263 6.61 -16.67 -6.88
N SER A 264 6.64 -17.12 -8.15
CA SER A 264 6.96 -16.31 -9.32
C SER A 264 5.71 -15.85 -10.08
N PRO A 265 5.50 -14.54 -10.28
CA PRO A 265 4.41 -14.01 -11.11
C PRO A 265 4.47 -14.48 -12.58
N PHE A 266 5.63 -14.95 -13.07
CA PHE A 266 5.83 -15.43 -14.43
C PHE A 266 5.26 -16.84 -14.70
N GLU A 267 4.85 -17.57 -13.66
CA GLU A 267 4.32 -18.93 -13.77
C GLU A 267 2.78 -18.98 -13.79
N ARG A 268 2.11 -17.82 -13.87
CA ARG A 268 0.64 -17.70 -13.81
C ARG A 268 0.00 -17.70 -15.21
N PRO A 269 -1.21 -18.27 -15.38
CA PRO A 269 -1.87 -18.48 -16.69
C PRO A 269 -2.25 -17.19 -17.45
N LEU A 270 -2.51 -16.09 -16.73
CA LEU A 270 -2.70 -14.75 -17.29
C LEU A 270 -2.02 -13.76 -16.35
N PHE A 271 -0.99 -13.07 -16.85
CA PHE A 271 -0.26 -12.07 -16.07
C PHE A 271 -0.04 -10.81 -16.89
N PHE A 272 -0.26 -9.66 -16.28
CA PHE A 272 -0.03 -8.37 -16.91
C PHE A 272 1.04 -7.64 -16.10
N PHE A 273 2.11 -7.22 -16.79
CA PHE A 273 3.16 -6.39 -16.21
C PHE A 273 2.97 -4.97 -16.70
N CYS A 274 2.81 -4.02 -15.79
CA CYS A 274 2.73 -2.61 -16.14
C CYS A 274 4.05 -1.93 -15.80
N THR A 275 4.89 -1.69 -16.79
CA THR A 275 6.09 -0.84 -16.65
C THR A 275 5.76 0.58 -17.10
N LEU A 276 6.13 1.57 -16.29
CA LEU A 276 5.96 2.96 -16.66
C LEU A 276 7.14 3.44 -17.50
N THR A 277 6.86 3.90 -18.72
CA THR A 277 7.73 4.82 -19.45
C THR A 277 7.06 6.20 -19.45
N HIS A 278 7.71 7.20 -18.86
CA HIS A 278 7.14 8.55 -18.78
C HIS A 278 7.67 9.43 -19.92
N HIS A 279 6.80 9.81 -20.87
CA HIS A 279 7.04 10.92 -21.78
C HIS A 279 6.45 12.21 -21.19
N ARG A 280 7.27 13.27 -21.13
CA ARG A 280 6.87 14.56 -20.54
C ARG A 280 6.10 15.39 -21.56
N GLY A 281 4.79 15.57 -21.35
CA GLY A 281 4.01 16.65 -21.94
C GLY A 281 4.13 17.93 -21.09
N ASN A 282 4.27 19.10 -21.73
CA ASN A 282 4.28 20.39 -21.05
C ASN A 282 2.84 20.83 -20.74
N GLY A 283 2.49 21.01 -19.47
CA GLY A 283 1.35 21.83 -19.04
C GLY A 283 0.21 21.12 -18.29
N GLU A 284 0.10 21.49 -17.02
CA GLU A 284 -1.09 21.56 -16.12
C GLU A 284 -2.04 20.40 -15.85
N HIS A 285 -1.87 19.21 -16.43
CA HIS A 285 -2.49 18.00 -15.86
C HIS A 285 -1.52 16.82 -15.90
N GLU A 286 -1.18 16.27 -14.73
CA GLU A 286 -0.41 15.04 -14.60
C GLU A 286 -1.27 13.86 -15.09
N LYS A 287 -1.20 13.55 -16.39
CA LYS A 287 -1.74 12.31 -16.94
C LYS A 287 -0.70 11.20 -16.75
N MET A 288 -1.10 10.14 -16.04
CA MET A 288 -0.32 8.91 -15.96
C MET A 288 -0.61 8.06 -17.20
N ASP A 289 0.35 7.97 -18.11
CA ASP A 289 0.28 7.00 -19.21
C ASP A 289 0.82 5.64 -18.71
N PHE A 290 0.05 4.59 -18.94
CA PHE A 290 0.41 3.22 -18.58
C PHE A 290 0.74 2.44 -19.86
N THR A 291 1.92 1.81 -19.89
CA THR A 291 2.16 0.72 -20.85
C THR A 291 1.75 -0.58 -20.16
N ILE A 292 0.63 -1.15 -20.59
CA ILE A 292 0.18 -2.46 -20.14
C ILE A 292 0.83 -3.50 -21.04
N ILE A 293 1.74 -4.31 -20.51
CA ILE A 293 2.23 -5.49 -21.22
C ILE A 293 1.37 -6.67 -20.77
N VAL A 294 0.43 -7.05 -21.63
CA VAL A 294 -0.36 -8.27 -21.48
C VAL A 294 0.51 -9.47 -21.84
N ILE A 295 0.78 -10.38 -20.91
CA ILE A 295 1.42 -11.66 -21.21
C ILE A 295 0.41 -12.77 -20.89
N ALA A 296 -0.30 -13.21 -21.92
CA ALA A 296 -1.15 -14.40 -21.82
C ALA A 296 -0.30 -15.65 -22.04
N SER A 297 -0.19 -16.52 -21.03
CA SER A 297 0.38 -17.86 -21.21
C SER A 297 -0.75 -18.82 -21.60
N VAL A 298 -1.05 -18.89 -22.89
CA VAL A 298 -2.00 -19.90 -23.40
C VAL A 298 -1.30 -21.26 -23.34
N PRO A 299 -1.89 -22.33 -22.75
CA PRO A 299 -1.22 -23.62 -22.57
C PRO A 299 -0.88 -24.37 -23.87
N PHE A 300 -1.28 -23.86 -25.04
CA PHE A 300 -0.94 -24.43 -26.33
C PHE A 300 -0.63 -23.31 -27.31
N TYR A 301 0.55 -23.39 -27.91
CA TYR A 301 1.19 -22.43 -28.82
C TYR A 301 1.74 -21.14 -28.16
N ARG A 302 3.07 -21.04 -28.16
CA ARG A 302 3.81 -19.78 -27.99
C ARG A 302 3.38 -18.78 -29.07
N LEU A 303 2.34 -18.00 -28.81
CA LEU A 303 2.09 -16.75 -29.51
C LEU A 303 2.19 -15.62 -28.47
N LEU A 304 3.30 -14.88 -28.53
CA LEU A 304 3.46 -13.62 -27.83
C LEU A 304 2.59 -12.57 -28.54
N TRP A 305 1.38 -12.34 -28.06
CA TRP A 305 0.59 -11.20 -28.51
C TRP A 305 1.04 -9.95 -27.73
N LEU A 306 1.94 -9.18 -28.33
CA LEU A 306 2.19 -7.80 -27.91
C LEU A 306 1.01 -6.93 -28.37
N PHE A 307 -0.01 -6.78 -27.52
CA PHE A 307 -0.96 -5.69 -27.69
C PHE A 307 -0.33 -4.41 -27.13
N CYS A 308 0.27 -3.61 -28.01
CA CYS A 308 0.63 -2.23 -27.72
C CYS A 308 -0.61 -1.37 -27.97
N SER A 309 -1.55 -1.32 -27.01
CA SER A 309 -2.66 -0.37 -27.09
C SER A 309 -2.16 1.01 -26.66
N ASP A 310 -1.84 1.84 -27.65
CA ASP A 310 -1.68 3.28 -27.49
C ASP A 310 -3.09 3.86 -27.25
N VAL A 311 -3.50 3.99 -25.98
CA VAL A 311 -4.81 4.58 -25.63
C VAL A 311 -4.72 6.09 -25.83
N ARG A 312 -4.74 6.52 -27.09
CA ARG A 312 -5.05 7.90 -27.46
C ARG A 312 -6.53 8.12 -27.16
N GLY A 313 -6.79 8.88 -26.09
CA GLY A 313 -8.14 9.37 -25.79
C GLY A 313 -8.74 10.05 -27.02
N SER A 314 -9.78 9.45 -27.57
CA SER A 314 -10.63 10.04 -28.59
C SER A 314 -11.36 11.23 -27.97
N SER A 315 -11.12 12.42 -28.51
CA SER A 315 -12.00 13.57 -28.31
C SER A 315 -13.32 13.27 -29.00
N LEU A 316 -14.37 12.98 -28.23
CA LEU A 316 -15.75 13.12 -28.70
C LEU A 316 -16.05 14.62 -28.77
N GLN A 317 -15.97 15.17 -29.98
CA GLN A 317 -16.59 16.45 -30.32
C GLN A 317 -18.10 16.24 -30.46
N THR A 318 -18.88 17.10 -29.80
CA THR A 318 -20.27 17.42 -30.20
C THR A 318 -20.28 18.11 -31.55
#